data_AF-A0A936AS32-F1
#
_entry.id   AF-A0A936AS32-F1
#
_cell.length_a   1.000
_cell.length_b   1.000
_cell.length_c   1.000
_cell.angle_alpha   90.00
_cell.angle_beta   90.00
_cell.angle_gamma   90.00
#
_symmetry.space_group_name_H-M   'P 1'
#
loop_
_entity.id
_entity.type
_entity.pdbx_description
1 polymer ?
#
loop_
_entity_poly.entity_id
_entity_poly.type
_entity_poly.pdbx_seq_one_letter_code
_entity_poly.pdbx_strand_id
1 'polypeptide(L)' 'MLSGDGEIGKKLDFLLQETNREANTVLSKSAELSICDAAIEIKTEVEKLREQAQNVE' A
#
# COMPACT_ATOMS: atom_id res chain seq x y z
N MET A 1 -8.96 -20.33 10.43
CA MET A 1 -9.32 -19.62 11.67
C MET A 1 -8.02 -19.58 12.49
N LEU A 2 -7.00 -18.82 12.13
CA LEU A 2 -7.00 -17.37 11.99
C LEU A 2 -7.53 -16.73 13.29
N SER A 3 -6.76 -16.93 14.37
CA SER A 3 -6.85 -16.16 15.62
C SER A 3 -5.44 -16.00 16.23
N GLY A 4 -4.82 -14.83 16.08
CA GLY A 4 -3.60 -14.42 16.77
C GLY A 4 -3.08 -13.08 16.23
N ASP A 5 -2.53 -12.21 17.08
CA ASP A 5 -2.15 -10.81 16.76
C ASP A 5 -1.43 -10.63 15.41
N GLY A 6 -0.60 -11.58 14.98
CA GLY A 6 0.09 -11.54 13.68
C GLY A 6 -0.79 -11.69 12.43
N GLU A 7 -2.09 -11.93 12.57
CA GLU A 7 -3.02 -11.85 11.44
C GLU A 7 -3.35 -10.45 11.00
N ILE A 8 -3.32 -9.49 11.94
CA ILE A 8 -3.68 -8.11 11.65
C ILE A 8 -2.60 -7.51 10.76
N GLY A 9 -1.32 -7.69 11.12
CA GLY A 9 -0.18 -7.29 10.28
C GLY A 9 -0.25 -7.89 8.87
N LYS A 10 -0.52 -9.19 8.74
CA LYS A 10 -0.66 -9.87 7.43
C LYS A 10 -1.83 -9.35 6.60
N LYS A 11 -2.97 -9.06 7.23
CA LYS A 11 -4.13 -8.48 6.54
C LYS A 11 -3.84 -7.06 6.07
N LEU A 12 -3.14 -6.26 6.87
CA LEU A 12 -2.67 -4.93 6.46
C LEU A 12 -1.70 -5.03 5.30
N ASP A 13 -0.71 -5.92 5.35
CA ASP A 13 0.26 -6.09 4.27
C ASP A 13 -0.43 -6.46 2.95
N PHE A 14 -1.42 -7.35 2.97
CA PHE A 14 -2.23 -7.65 1.78
C PHE A 14 -2.93 -6.41 1.20
N LEU A 15 -3.56 -5.59 2.04
CA LEU A 15 -4.21 -4.35 1.59
C LEU A 15 -3.20 -3.34 1.04
N LEU A 16 -2.03 -3.24 1.64
CA LEU A 16 -0.94 -2.38 1.18
C LEU A 16 -0.36 -2.84 -0.16
N GLN A 17 -0.27 -4.15 -0.38
CA GLN A 17 0.10 -4.72 -1.68
C GLN A 17 -0.91 -4.33 -2.77
N GLU A 18 -2.21 -4.50 -2.51
CA GLU A 18 -3.26 -4.13 -3.48
C GLU A 18 -3.29 -2.62 -3.74
N THR A 19 -3.06 -1.81 -2.71
CA THR A 19 -2.96 -0.34 -2.85
C THR A 19 -1.76 0.07 -3.72
N ASN A 20 -0.61 -0.59 -3.56
CA ASN A 20 0.55 -0.35 -4.41
C ASN A 20 0.27 -0.75 -5.87
N ARG A 21 -0.43 -1.89 -6.08
CA ARG A 21 -0.84 -2.33 -7.41
C ARG A 21 -1.72 -1.29 -8.08
N GLU A 22 -2.67 -0.73 -7.36
CA GLU A 22 -3.54 0.31 -7.90
C GLU A 22 -2.79 1.61 -8.21
N ALA A 23 -1.87 2.05 -7.34
CA ALA A 23 -1.03 3.21 -7.61
C ALA A 23 -0.18 3.03 -8.89
N ASN A 24 0.32 1.82 -9.16
CA ASN A 24 1.02 1.51 -10.41
C ASN A 24 0.07 1.53 -11.62
N THR A 25 -1.17 1.06 -11.47
CA THR A 25 -2.21 1.19 -12.50
C THR A 25 -2.46 2.66 -12.84
N VAL A 26 -2.67 3.50 -11.82
CA VAL A 26 -2.87 4.95 -11.99
C VAL A 26 -1.69 5.59 -12.72
N LEU A 27 -0.46 5.30 -12.32
CA LEU A 27 0.75 5.80 -13.00
C LEU A 27 0.86 5.34 -14.45
N SER A 28 0.48 4.10 -14.76
CA SER A 28 0.57 3.54 -16.12
C SER A 28 -0.57 3.99 -17.05
N LYS A 29 -1.67 4.53 -16.49
CA LYS A 29 -2.88 4.92 -17.22
C LYS A 29 -3.16 6.42 -17.21
N SER A 30 -2.45 7.19 -16.40
CA SER A 30 -2.60 8.64 -16.31
C SER A 30 -1.44 9.35 -17.02
N ALA A 31 -1.75 10.38 -17.79
CA ALA A 31 -0.76 11.25 -18.43
C ALA A 31 -0.64 12.63 -17.75
N GLU A 32 -1.59 12.96 -16.88
CA GLU A 32 -1.61 14.22 -16.12
C GLU A 32 -0.58 14.18 -15.00
N LEU A 33 0.34 15.14 -15.01
CA LEU A 33 1.48 15.18 -14.08
C LEU A 33 1.03 15.22 -12.62
N SER A 34 -0.01 16.00 -12.30
CA SER A 34 -0.54 16.09 -10.93
C SER A 34 -1.11 14.76 -10.42
N ILE A 35 -1.65 13.93 -11.31
CA ILE A 35 -2.14 12.59 -10.95
C ILE A 35 -0.97 11.64 -10.72
N CYS A 36 0.06 11.72 -11.57
CA CYS A 36 1.28 10.95 -11.40
C CYS A 36 1.99 11.28 -10.08
N ASP A 37 2.10 12.57 -9.75
CA ASP A 37 2.72 13.03 -8.50
C ASP A 37 1.96 12.49 -7.26
N ALA A 38 0.62 12.59 -7.27
CA ALA A 38 -0.21 12.02 -6.22
C ALA A 38 -0.05 10.49 -6.10
N ALA A 39 0.06 9.78 -7.22
CA ALA A 39 0.27 8.34 -7.23
C ALA A 39 1.67 7.93 -6.72
N ILE A 40 2.69 8.75 -6.95
CA ILE A 40 4.02 8.58 -6.35
C ILE A 40 3.94 8.77 -4.84
N GLU A 41 3.25 9.82 -4.37
CA GLU A 41 3.06 10.09 -2.95
C GLU A 41 2.33 8.92 -2.25
N ILE A 42 1.28 8.37 -2.87
CA ILE A 42 0.60 7.17 -2.38
C ILE A 42 1.59 6.01 -2.20
N LYS A 43 2.49 5.77 -3.17
CA LYS A 43 3.49 4.71 -3.06
C LYS A 43 4.44 4.95 -1.89
N THR A 44 4.86 6.19 -1.64
CA THR A 44 5.69 6.54 -0.49
C THR A 44 4.97 6.27 0.83
N GLU A 45 3.69 6.64 0.95
CA GLU A 45 2.90 6.38 2.15
C GLU A 45 2.65 4.88 2.37
N VAL A 46 2.45 4.11 1.29
CA VAL A 46 2.33 2.64 1.37
C VAL A 46 3.58 1.99 1.98
N GLU A 47 4.79 2.46 1.64
CA GLU A 47 6.01 1.92 2.25
C GLU A 47 6.10 2.24 3.74
N LYS A 48 5.77 3.47 4.16
CA LYS A 48 5.72 3.84 5.58
C LYS A 48 4.70 3.00 6.35
N LEU A 49 3.52 2.77 5.76
CA LEU A 49 2.49 1.93 6.36
C LEU A 49 2.89 0.45 6.42
N ARG A 50 3.70 -0.03 5.47
CA ARG A 50 4.22 -1.41 5.49
C ARG A 50 5.17 -1.62 6.67
N GLU A 51 6.04 -0.66 6.96
CA GLU A 51 6.87 -0.69 8.17
C GLU A 51 6.01 -0.77 9.44
N GLN A 52 4.90 -0.02 9.50
CA GLN A 52 3.97 -0.10 10.63
C GLN A 52 3.24 -1.45 10.69
N ALA A 53 2.84 -2.02 9.55
CA ALA A 53 2.18 -3.32 9.48
C ALA A 53 3.07 -4.45 10.00
N GLN A 54 4.38 -4.39 9.72
CA GLN A 54 5.36 -5.35 10.25
C GLN A 54 5.56 -5.24 11.76
N ASN A 55 5.39 -4.05 12.34
CA ASN A 55 5.50 -3.84 13.79
C ASN A 55 4.32 -4.44 14.58
N VAL A 56 3.20 -4.72 13.89
CA VAL A 56 1.97 -5.29 14.48
C VAL A 56 1.67 -6.71 13.97
N GLU A 57 2.59 -7.29 13.19
CA GLU A 57 2.63 -8.73 12.86
C GLU A 57 3.33 -9.52 13.98
#